data_AF-A0A7X4BFS0-F1
#
_entry.id   AF-A0A7X4BFS0-F1
#
_cell.length_a   1.000
_cell.length_b   1.000
_cell.length_c   1.000
_cell.angle_alpha   90.00
_cell.angle_beta   90.00
_cell.angle_gamma   90.00
#
_symmetry.space_group_name_H-M   'P 1'
#
loop_
_entity.id
_entity.type
_entity.pdbx_description
1 polymer ?
#
loop_
_entity_poly.entity_id
_entity_poly.type
_entity_poly.pdbx_seq_one_letter_code
_entity_poly.pdbx_strand_id
1 'polypeptide(L)'
;MAQNDSYEIKAFDLDGTLRKIVRRDHERVAPTPAHLDAYIEDQAAASPEEERTQRRAELRESLRHRYVPETHPAYAAAMSDLADHLWVREYNLPGEGDAEPAWTIFDPDGRVLGFMETPAGLSIFEVGEDYILGLTRDDLGVEFVQMWTLERSGR
;
A
#
# COMPACT_ATOMS: atom_id res chain seq x y z
N MET A 1 13.17 -14.52 3.22
CA MET A 1 12.36 -13.28 3.20
C MET A 1 11.82 -13.16 1.79
N ALA A 2 10.50 -12.99 1.62
CA ALA A 2 9.95 -12.75 0.30
C ALA A 2 10.39 -11.35 -0.18
N GLN A 3 10.97 -11.28 -1.37
CA GLN A 3 11.40 -10.02 -1.98
C GLN A 3 10.19 -9.43 -2.71
N ASN A 4 9.73 -8.25 -2.29
CA ASN A 4 8.62 -7.53 -2.92
C ASN A 4 9.15 -6.55 -3.98
N ASP A 5 10.13 -6.96 -4.78
CA ASP A 5 10.76 -6.17 -5.86
C ASP A 5 10.20 -6.50 -7.24
N SER A 6 9.18 -7.36 -7.28
CA SER A 6 8.46 -7.77 -8.47
C SER A 6 6.97 -7.90 -8.15
N TYR A 7 6.14 -7.56 -9.12
CA TYR A 7 4.69 -7.64 -8.98
C TYR A 7 4.24 -9.10 -9.17
N GLU A 8 4.53 -9.94 -8.19
CA GLU A 8 4.18 -11.37 -8.16
C GLU A 8 3.41 -11.70 -6.88
N ILE A 9 2.13 -12.05 -7.03
CA ILE A 9 1.27 -12.43 -5.91
C ILE A 9 0.86 -13.89 -6.07
N LYS A 10 1.15 -14.70 -5.05
CA LYS A 10 0.85 -16.13 -5.03
C LYS A 10 -0.35 -16.40 -4.14
N ALA A 11 -1.35 -17.08 -4.69
CA ALA A 11 -2.50 -17.56 -3.95
C ALA A 11 -2.35 -19.06 -3.69
N PHE A 12 -2.56 -19.46 -2.44
CA PHE A 12 -2.45 -20.83 -1.98
C PHE A 12 -3.79 -21.29 -1.40
N ASP A 13 -4.11 -22.57 -1.57
CA ASP A 13 -5.20 -23.21 -0.85
C ASP A 13 -4.82 -23.43 0.63
N LEU A 14 -5.80 -23.79 1.47
CA LEU A 14 -5.58 -24.00 2.92
C LEU A 14 -4.59 -25.13 3.23
N ASP A 15 -4.36 -26.04 2.28
CA ASP A 15 -3.38 -27.11 2.38
C ASP A 15 -1.96 -26.70 1.94
N GLY A 16 -1.78 -25.44 1.51
CA GLY A 16 -0.52 -24.90 1.01
C GLY A 16 -0.26 -25.17 -0.47
N THR A 17 -1.20 -25.78 -1.19
CA THR A 17 -1.09 -25.98 -2.63
C THR A 17 -1.15 -24.64 -3.34
N LEU A 18 -0.16 -24.36 -4.21
CA LEU A 18 -0.16 -23.16 -5.03
C LEU A 18 -1.30 -23.24 -6.05
N ARG A 19 -2.33 -22.43 -5.85
CA ARG A 19 -3.49 -22.33 -6.75
C ARG A 19 -3.16 -21.47 -7.95
N LYS A 20 -2.48 -20.34 -7.73
CA LYS A 20 -2.31 -19.31 -8.76
C LYS A 20 -1.17 -18.34 -8.48
N ILE A 21 -0.67 -17.74 -9.56
CA ILE A 21 0.25 -16.60 -9.52
C ILE A 21 -0.32 -15.48 -10.39
N VAL A 22 -0.51 -14.29 -9.81
CA VAL A 22 -0.83 -13.05 -10.52
C VAL A 22 0.47 -12.29 -10.77
N ARG A 23 0.67 -11.84 -12.01
CA ARG A 23 1.82 -11.04 -12.43
C ARG A 23 1.38 -9.84 -13.25
N ARG A 24 2.09 -8.72 -13.09
CA ARG A 24 1.96 -7.52 -13.91
C ARG A 24 3.35 -6.97 -14.21
N ASP A 25 3.53 -6.36 -15.38
CA ASP A 25 4.74 -5.60 -15.65
C ASP A 25 4.83 -4.42 -14.69
N HIS A 26 5.98 -4.30 -14.02
CA HIS A 26 6.27 -3.26 -13.05
C HIS A 26 7.70 -2.78 -13.26
N GLU A 27 7.86 -1.46 -13.34
CA GLU A 27 9.17 -0.83 -13.44
C GLU A 27 9.86 -0.85 -12.08
N ARG A 28 11.01 -1.52 -12.00
CA ARG A 28 11.82 -1.57 -10.78
C ARG A 28 12.56 -0.26 -10.61
N VAL A 29 12.14 0.52 -9.61
CA VAL A 29 12.77 1.82 -9.30
C VAL A 29 13.74 1.66 -8.14
N ALA A 30 15.00 2.04 -8.35
CA ALA A 30 15.99 2.08 -7.27
C ALA A 30 15.78 3.31 -6.36
N PRO A 31 15.97 3.18 -5.03
CA PRO A 31 15.94 4.33 -4.14
C PRO A 31 17.02 5.36 -4.51
N THR A 32 16.64 6.63 -4.56
CA THR A 32 17.55 7.75 -4.77
C THR A 32 17.78 8.47 -3.44
N PRO A 33 18.84 9.29 -3.30
CA PRO A 33 19.00 10.14 -2.13
C PRO A 33 17.76 11.02 -1.85
N ALA A 34 17.10 11.51 -2.90
CA ALA A 34 15.86 12.28 -2.77
C ALA A 34 14.70 11.45 -2.19
N HIS A 35 14.55 10.18 -2.59
CA HIS A 35 13.56 9.28 -1.98
C HIS A 35 13.85 9.06 -0.48
N LEU A 36 15.12 8.94 -0.11
CA LEU A 36 15.51 8.76 1.29
C LEU A 36 15.24 10.00 2.12
N ASP A 37 15.61 11.18 1.62
CA ASP A 37 15.32 12.45 2.30
C ASP A 37 13.81 12.69 2.43
N ALA A 38 13.03 12.43 1.37
CA ALA A 38 11.58 12.54 1.43
C ALA A 38 10.96 11.57 2.44
N TYR A 39 11.45 10.32 2.48
CA TYR A 39 11.02 9.35 3.50
C TYR A 39 11.34 9.82 4.92
N ILE A 40 12.52 10.41 5.15
CA ILE A 40 12.90 10.95 6.46
C ILE A 40 11.98 12.11 6.87
N GLU A 41 11.69 13.04 5.95
CA GLU A 41 10.81 14.17 6.24
C GLU A 41 9.37 13.73 6.52
N ASP A 42 8.82 12.81 5.72
CA ASP A 42 7.49 12.23 5.92
C ASP A 42 7.37 11.56 7.31
N GLN A 43 8.32 10.70 7.65
CA GLN A 43 8.32 9.99 8.93
C GLN A 43 8.55 10.93 10.13
N ALA A 44 9.25 12.04 9.94
CA ALA A 44 9.43 13.05 10.98
C ALA A 44 8.22 13.98 11.12
N ALA A 45 7.44 14.20 10.06
CA ALA A 45 6.26 15.07 10.07
C ALA A 45 5.19 14.60 11.07
N ALA A 46 5.10 13.28 11.28
CA ALA A 46 4.22 12.65 12.28
C ALA A 46 4.60 12.94 13.74
N SER A 47 5.79 13.50 14.01
CA SER A 47 6.25 13.88 15.34
C SER A 47 5.91 15.35 15.69
N PRO A 48 5.79 15.70 16.98
CA PRO A 48 5.68 17.09 17.44
C PRO A 48 6.80 17.97 16.89
N GLU A 49 6.52 19.24 16.60
CA GLU A 49 7.44 20.16 15.90
C GLU A 49 8.81 20.25 16.57
N GLU A 50 8.83 20.33 17.90
CA GLU A 50 10.02 20.43 18.73
C GLU A 50 10.93 19.20 18.62
N GLU A 51 10.35 18.03 18.34
CA GLU A 51 11.05 16.75 18.24
C GLU A 51 11.49 16.42 16.81
N ARG A 52 10.89 17.06 15.78
CA ARG A 52 11.15 16.73 14.35
C ARG A 52 12.63 16.74 14.00
N THR A 53 13.40 17.71 14.50
CA THR A 53 14.84 17.79 14.20
C THR A 53 15.61 16.60 14.74
N GLN A 54 15.34 16.22 15.99
CA GLN A 54 15.94 15.05 16.62
C GLN A 54 15.49 13.77 15.88
N ARG A 55 14.20 13.68 15.56
CA ARG A 55 13.63 12.54 14.84
C ARG A 55 14.28 12.32 13.48
N ARG A 56 14.51 13.39 12.69
CA ARG A 56 15.23 13.32 11.42
C ARG A 56 16.65 12.80 11.57
N ALA A 57 17.37 13.25 12.60
CA ALA A 57 18.74 12.83 12.86
C ALA A 57 18.79 11.32 13.19
N GLU A 58 17.87 10.85 14.03
CA GLU A 58 17.73 9.43 14.37
C GLU A 58 17.41 8.56 13.16
N LEU A 59 16.46 8.98 12.33
CA LEU A 59 16.08 8.27 11.12
C LEU A 59 17.27 8.17 10.15
N ARG A 60 17.99 9.28 9.91
CA ARG A 60 19.21 9.30 9.09
C ARG A 60 20.26 8.34 9.62
N GLU A 61 20.50 8.34 10.92
CA GLU A 61 21.48 7.45 11.53
C GLU A 61 21.07 5.98 11.42
N SER A 62 19.78 5.68 11.62
CA SER A 62 19.26 4.32 11.48
C SER A 62 19.42 3.80 10.04
N LEU A 63 19.20 4.64 9.03
CA LEU A 63 19.32 4.28 7.62
C LEU A 63 20.77 4.01 7.20
N ARG A 64 21.76 4.66 7.84
CA ARG A 64 23.19 4.36 7.59
C ARG A 64 23.57 2.95 8.03
N HIS A 65 22.92 2.41 9.04
CA HIS A 65 23.22 1.11 9.64
C HIS A 65 22.28 0.00 9.18
N ARG A 66 21.21 0.35 8.45
CA ARG A 66 20.21 -0.59 7.94
C ARG A 66 20.46 -0.87 6.46
N TYR A 67 20.14 -2.09 6.05
CA TYR A 67 20.07 -2.42 4.63
C TYR A 67 18.94 -1.62 3.96
N VAL A 68 19.32 -0.76 3.00
CA VAL A 68 18.38 -0.12 2.07
C VAL A 68 18.16 -1.10 0.91
N PRO A 69 16.91 -1.50 0.62
CA PRO A 69 16.62 -2.36 -0.53
C PRO A 69 17.14 -1.77 -1.85
N GLU A 70 17.56 -2.63 -2.77
CA GLU A 70 18.04 -2.20 -4.11
C GLU A 70 16.93 -1.59 -4.96
N THR A 71 15.67 -1.93 -4.67
CA THR A 71 14.49 -1.44 -5.37
C THR A 71 13.37 -1.15 -4.39
N HIS A 72 12.50 -0.21 -4.76
CA HIS A 72 11.24 0.02 -4.07
C HIS A 72 10.30 -1.18 -4.19
N PRO A 73 9.35 -1.33 -3.25
CA PRO A 73 8.31 -2.34 -3.33
C PRO A 73 7.48 -2.25 -4.61
N ALA A 74 7.10 -3.39 -5.18
CA ALA A 74 6.23 -3.44 -6.36
C ALA A 74 4.78 -3.03 -6.05
N TYR A 75 4.34 -3.26 -4.81
CA TYR A 75 3.03 -2.88 -4.29
C TYR A 75 3.11 -2.68 -2.77
N ALA A 76 2.21 -1.86 -2.23
CA ALA A 76 2.18 -1.53 -0.80
C ALA A 76 1.39 -2.54 0.03
N ALA A 77 0.33 -3.13 -0.53
CA ALA A 77 -0.51 -4.11 0.14
C ALA A 77 -1.25 -4.97 -0.88
N ALA A 78 -1.71 -6.15 -0.45
CA ALA A 78 -2.61 -6.99 -1.22
C ALA A 78 -3.65 -7.63 -0.29
N MET A 79 -4.91 -7.70 -0.73
CA MET A 79 -6.01 -8.32 0.01
C MET A 79 -7.05 -8.91 -0.95
N SER A 80 -7.85 -9.86 -0.46
CA SER A 80 -8.98 -10.39 -1.21
C SER A 80 -10.29 -9.79 -0.70
N ASP A 81 -11.26 -9.59 -1.59
CA ASP A 81 -12.62 -9.21 -1.23
C ASP A 81 -13.55 -10.43 -1.06
N LEU A 82 -14.78 -10.20 -0.59
CA LEU A 82 -15.78 -11.26 -0.41
C LEU A 82 -16.27 -11.91 -1.72
N ALA A 83 -15.90 -11.34 -2.87
CA ALA A 83 -16.23 -11.85 -4.21
C ALA A 83 -15.01 -12.46 -4.93
N ASP A 84 -13.97 -12.84 -4.19
CA ASP A 84 -12.71 -13.44 -4.68
C ASP A 84 -11.89 -12.56 -5.64
N HIS A 85 -12.14 -11.24 -5.67
CA HIS A 85 -11.25 -10.32 -6.36
C HIS A 85 -10.02 -10.04 -5.52
N LEU A 86 -8.87 -9.96 -6.19
CA LEU A 86 -7.62 -9.55 -5.55
C LEU A 86 -7.45 -8.04 -5.73
N TRP A 87 -7.31 -7.33 -4.60
CA TRP A 87 -7.05 -5.91 -4.53
C TRP A 87 -5.58 -5.69 -4.19
N VAL A 88 -4.87 -4.95 -5.03
CA VAL A 88 -3.45 -4.68 -4.84
C VAL A 88 -3.24 -3.17 -4.77
N ARG A 89 -2.77 -2.68 -3.64
CA ARG A 89 -2.48 -1.27 -3.44
C ARG A 89 -1.14 -0.95 -4.08
N GLU A 90 -1.13 0.01 -5.01
CA GLU A 90 0.08 0.48 -5.64
C GLU A 90 1.01 1.15 -4.61
N TYR A 91 2.32 1.03 -4.83
CA TYR A 91 3.32 1.68 -3.98
C TYR A 91 3.63 3.07 -4.53
N ASN A 92 3.37 4.11 -3.73
CA ASN A 92 3.75 5.49 -4.06
C ASN A 92 5.20 5.72 -3.65
N LEU A 93 6.02 6.32 -4.53
CA LEU A 93 7.40 6.62 -4.18
C LEU A 93 7.45 7.76 -3.14
N PRO A 94 8.35 7.69 -2.15
CA PRO A 94 8.54 8.79 -1.23
C PRO A 94 8.86 10.10 -1.97
N GLY A 95 8.07 11.14 -1.72
CA GLY A 95 8.22 12.46 -2.35
C GLY A 95 7.27 12.74 -3.52
N GLU A 96 6.45 11.78 -3.95
CA GLU A 96 5.40 11.99 -4.96
C GLU A 96 4.13 12.67 -4.41
N GLY A 97 4.06 12.87 -3.08
CA GLY A 97 2.95 13.53 -2.38
C GLY A 97 1.89 12.56 -1.87
N ASP A 98 0.88 13.11 -1.19
CA ASP A 98 -0.28 12.37 -0.66
C ASP A 98 -1.29 12.07 -1.77
N ALA A 99 -0.88 11.25 -2.74
CA ALA A 99 -1.83 10.70 -3.71
C ALA A 99 -2.80 9.76 -2.99
N GLU A 100 -4.09 9.83 -3.36
CA GLU A 100 -5.08 8.87 -2.88
C GLU A 100 -4.59 7.44 -3.17
N PRO A 101 -4.75 6.49 -2.22
CA PRO A 101 -4.33 5.11 -2.46
C PRO A 101 -5.00 4.54 -3.71
N ALA A 102 -4.19 4.24 -4.73
CA ALA A 102 -4.63 3.57 -5.94
C ALA A 102 -4.56 2.05 -5.76
N TRP A 103 -5.64 1.38 -6.17
CA TRP A 103 -5.80 -0.07 -6.11
C TRP A 103 -5.97 -0.63 -7.51
N THR A 104 -5.16 -1.63 -7.87
CA THR A 104 -5.43 -2.48 -9.02
C THR A 104 -6.28 -3.67 -8.58
N ILE A 105 -7.41 -3.89 -9.23
CA ILE A 105 -8.37 -4.95 -8.92
C ILE A 105 -8.25 -6.04 -9.98
N PHE A 106 -8.09 -7.29 -9.54
CA PHE A 106 -8.00 -8.46 -10.41
C PHE A 106 -9.19 -9.39 -10.20
N ASP A 107 -9.66 -10.00 -11.28
CA ASP A 107 -10.66 -11.07 -11.23
C ASP A 107 -10.09 -12.36 -10.60
N PRO A 108 -10.95 -13.33 -10.23
CA PRO A 108 -10.51 -14.62 -9.71
C PRO A 108 -9.58 -15.40 -10.66
N ASP A 109 -9.55 -15.07 -11.95
CA ASP A 109 -8.64 -15.64 -12.97
C ASP A 109 -7.30 -14.87 -13.12
N GLY A 110 -7.19 -13.68 -12.56
CA GLY A 110 -5.97 -12.86 -12.48
C GLY A 110 -5.88 -11.80 -13.56
N ARG A 111 -6.98 -11.51 -14.24
CA ARG A 111 -7.09 -10.42 -15.20
C ARG A 111 -7.42 -9.13 -14.46
N VAL A 112 -6.82 -8.03 -14.91
CA VAL A 112 -7.15 -6.70 -14.38
C VAL A 112 -8.60 -6.37 -14.74
N LEU A 113 -9.42 -6.09 -13.74
CA LEU A 113 -10.79 -5.59 -13.90
C LEU A 113 -10.83 -4.07 -13.96
N GLY A 114 -9.95 -3.41 -13.21
CA GLY A 114 -9.90 -1.96 -13.18
C GLY A 114 -9.00 -1.40 -12.08
N PHE A 115 -9.07 -0.08 -11.94
CA PHE A 115 -8.35 0.69 -10.95
C PHE A 115 -9.35 1.46 -10.08
N MET A 116 -9.02 1.64 -8.80
CA MET A 116 -9.86 2.38 -7.87
C MET A 116 -9.00 3.23 -6.95
N GLU A 117 -9.41 4.47 -6.74
CA GLU A 117 -8.86 5.33 -5.70
C GLU A 117 -9.76 5.26 -4.47
N THR A 118 -9.16 5.28 -3.29
CA THR A 118 -9.90 5.31 -2.02
C THR A 118 -9.59 6.60 -1.27
N PRO A 119 -10.52 7.11 -0.45
CA PRO A 119 -10.29 8.34 0.31
C PRO A 119 -8.97 8.33 1.07
N ALA A 120 -8.27 9.47 1.06
CA ALA A 120 -7.03 9.63 1.81
C ALA A 120 -7.24 9.29 3.30
N GLY A 121 -6.29 8.53 3.87
CA GLY A 121 -6.36 8.09 5.27
C GLY A 121 -7.30 6.91 5.55
N LEU A 122 -8.05 6.40 4.55
CA LEU A 122 -8.86 5.21 4.73
C LEU A 122 -7.97 3.95 4.76
N SER A 123 -7.99 3.25 5.89
CA SER A 123 -7.41 1.91 6.03
C SER A 123 -8.50 0.87 5.83
N ILE A 124 -8.50 0.19 4.69
CA ILE A 124 -9.50 -0.82 4.34
C ILE A 124 -9.32 -2.07 5.21
N PHE A 125 -10.41 -2.55 5.79
CA PHE A 125 -10.46 -3.82 6.54
C PHE A 125 -11.24 -4.88 5.78
N GLU A 126 -12.30 -4.48 5.08
CA GLU A 126 -13.17 -5.41 4.36
C GLU A 126 -13.71 -4.74 3.10
N VAL A 127 -13.82 -5.54 2.04
CA VAL A 127 -14.51 -5.16 0.81
C VAL A 127 -15.61 -6.19 0.58
N GLY A 128 -16.85 -5.72 0.66
CA GLY A 128 -18.04 -6.52 0.41
C GLY A 128 -18.45 -6.55 -1.07
N GLU A 129 -19.65 -7.04 -1.32
CA GLU A 129 -20.24 -7.03 -2.67
C GLU A 129 -20.47 -5.59 -3.16
N ASP A 130 -21.03 -4.75 -2.29
CA ASP A 130 -21.49 -3.38 -2.58
C ASP A 130 -21.02 -2.34 -1.54
N TYR A 131 -20.03 -2.67 -0.71
CA TYR A 131 -19.42 -1.72 0.22
C TYR A 131 -17.91 -1.91 0.43
N ILE A 132 -17.27 -0.86 0.94
CA ILE A 132 -15.93 -0.88 1.51
C ILE A 132 -16.05 -0.44 2.97
N LEU A 133 -15.50 -1.24 3.89
CA LEU A 133 -15.42 -0.94 5.31
C LEU A 133 -13.97 -0.63 5.68
N GLY A 134 -13.75 0.53 6.30
CA GLY A 134 -12.41 0.96 6.69
C GLY A 134 -12.40 1.79 7.97
N LEU A 135 -11.19 2.05 8.48
CA LEU A 135 -10.97 3.04 9.53
C LEU A 135 -10.37 4.31 8.95
N THR A 136 -10.79 5.44 9.49
CA THR A 136 -10.16 6.75 9.32
C THR A 136 -9.83 7.33 10.68
N ARG A 137 -8.95 8.33 10.74
CA ARG A 137 -8.73 9.13 11.94
C ARG A 137 -9.06 10.59 11.67
N ASP A 138 -9.61 11.27 12.67
CA ASP A 138 -9.78 12.72 12.63
C ASP A 138 -8.50 13.46 13.08
N ASP A 139 -8.57 14.79 13.11
CA ASP A 139 -7.46 15.67 13.50
C ASP A 139 -7.02 15.46 14.97
N LEU A 140 -7.86 14.83 15.80
CA LEU A 140 -7.55 14.48 17.19
C LEU A 140 -7.00 13.05 17.32
N GLY A 141 -6.86 12.33 16.19
CA GLY A 141 -6.39 10.96 16.14
C GLY A 141 -7.42 9.92 16.56
N VAL A 142 -8.70 10.30 16.70
CA VAL A 142 -9.78 9.39 17.07
C VAL A 142 -10.16 8.53 15.88
N GLU A 143 -10.25 7.21 16.08
CA GLU A 143 -10.60 6.25 15.03
C GLU A 143 -12.11 6.19 14.79
N PHE A 144 -12.50 6.26 13.52
CA PHE A 144 -13.87 6.11 13.05
C PHE A 144 -13.97 4.97 12.04
N VAL A 145 -14.96 4.10 12.24
CA VAL A 145 -15.37 3.14 11.24
C VAL A 145 -16.21 3.86 10.19
N GLN A 146 -15.79 3.79 8.93
CA GLN A 146 -16.52 4.32 7.80
C GLN A 146 -16.91 3.19 6.85
N MET A 147 -18.14 3.27 6.34
CA MET A 147 -18.63 2.38 5.30
C MET A 147 -18.97 3.22 4.07
N TRP A 148 -18.38 2.84 2.95
CA TRP A 148 -18.56 3.49 1.65
C TRP A 148 -19.32 2.55 0.73
N THR A 149 -20.25 3.06 -0.06
CA THR A 149 -20.91 2.28 -1.12
C THR A 149 -19.91 1.99 -2.23
N LEU A 150 -19.91 0.74 -2.70
CA LEU A 150 -19.08 0.26 -3.80
C LEU A 150 -19.97 -0.06 -5.00
N GLU A 151 -19.82 0.72 -6.07
CA GLU A 151 -20.49 0.46 -7.33
C GLU A 151 -19.53 -0.21 -8.32
N ARG A 152 -19.84 -1.46 -8.70
CA ARG A 152 -19.05 -2.22 -9.67
C ARG A 152 -19.68 -2.05 -11.05
N SER A 153 -19.14 -1.12 -11.84
CA SER A 153 -19.56 -0.92 -13.22
C SER A 153 -18.84 -1.92 -14.14
N GLY A 154 -19.37 -3.15 -14.22
CA GLY A 154 -18.83 -4.17 -15.11
C GLY A 154 -19.69 -5.43 -15.15
N ARG A 155 -20.37 -5.64 -16.28
CA ARG A 155 -20.96 -6.92 -16.69
C ARG A 155 -20.46 -7.28 -18.08
#